data_AF-A0A2T9ZB28-F1
#
_entry.id   AF-A0A2T9ZB28-F1
#
_cell.length_a   1.000
_cell.length_b   1.000
_cell.length_c   1.000
_cell.angle_alpha   90.00
_cell.angle_beta   90.00
_cell.angle_gamma   90.00
#
_symmetry.space_group_name_H-M   'P 1'
#
loop_
_entity.id
_entity.type
_entity.pdbx_description
1 polymer ?
#
loop_
_entity_poly.entity_id
_entity_poly.type
_entity_poly.pdbx_seq_one_letter_code
_entity_poly.pdbx_strand_id
1 'polypeptide(L)'
;MSYLNKAKQANLERQLYAKQWWDNVDKSKIELENERRRRINAIKKSQGKRLDKLLKNPFEKRRCLYPFGIFVKDMYSKKVVSGNVKQSMRILSKIWKDLPVKEKEVYYDLAKS
;
A
#
# COMPACT_ATOMS: atom_id res chain seq x y z
N MET A 1 20.69 20.59 -21.46
CA MET A 1 19.84 19.66 -20.68
C MET A 1 18.37 19.93 -20.96
N SER A 2 17.61 18.92 -21.40
CA SER A 2 16.15 19.00 -21.60
C SER A 2 15.42 19.31 -20.28
N TYR A 3 14.33 20.08 -20.34
CA TYR A 3 13.47 20.38 -19.18
C TYR A 3 13.00 19.11 -18.47
N LEU A 4 12.77 18.03 -19.21
CA LEU A 4 12.41 16.74 -18.64
C LEU A 4 13.50 16.19 -17.71
N ASN A 5 14.77 16.34 -18.08
CA ASN A 5 15.89 15.85 -17.27
C ASN A 5 16.07 16.70 -16.01
N LYS A 6 15.92 18.03 -16.13
CA LYS A 6 15.93 18.94 -14.97
C LYS A 6 14.80 18.60 -13.99
N ALA A 7 13.59 18.34 -14.50
CA ALA A 7 12.45 17.95 -13.67
C ALA A 7 12.66 16.59 -12.98
N LYS A 8 13.24 15.61 -13.68
CA LYS A 8 13.60 14.30 -13.10
C LYS A 8 14.60 14.44 -11.96
N GLN A 9 15.64 15.25 -12.16
CA GLN A 9 16.66 15.51 -11.15
C GLN A 9 16.07 16.19 -9.91
N ALA A 10 15.29 17.26 -10.09
CA ALA A 10 14.62 17.94 -8.99
C ALA A 10 13.61 17.03 -8.25
N ASN A 11 12.93 16.13 -8.96
CA ASN A 11 12.07 15.12 -8.34
C ASN A 11 12.86 14.14 -7.48
N LEU A 12 14.02 13.68 -7.96
CA LEU A 12 14.89 12.77 -7.23
C LEU A 12 15.40 13.43 -5.94
N GLU A 13 15.89 14.67 -6.02
CA GLU A 13 16.35 15.45 -4.86
C GLU A 13 15.23 15.63 -3.82
N ARG A 14 14.00 15.97 -4.26
CA ARG A 14 12.84 16.06 -3.37
C ARG A 14 12.50 14.73 -2.71
N GLN A 15 12.59 13.61 -3.44
CA GLN A 15 12.33 12.29 -2.88
C GLN A 15 13.39 11.89 -1.85
N LEU A 16 14.66 12.16 -2.12
CA LEU A 16 15.76 11.89 -1.18
C LEU A 16 15.61 12.71 0.10
N TYR A 17 15.35 14.02 -0.05
CA TYR A 17 15.11 14.90 1.09
C TYR A 17 13.90 14.44 1.91
N ALA A 18 12.78 14.12 1.25
CA ALA A 18 11.60 13.61 1.94
C ALA A 18 11.87 12.30 2.69
N LYS A 19 12.66 11.39 2.10
CA LYS A 19 13.06 10.14 2.75
C LYS A 19 13.91 10.41 4.00
N GLN A 20 14.93 11.24 3.88
CA GLN A 20 15.77 11.65 5.01
C GLN A 20 14.95 12.32 6.13
N TRP A 21 13.98 13.16 5.76
CA TRP A 21 13.08 13.77 6.74
C TRP A 21 12.25 12.72 7.48
N TRP A 22 11.67 11.76 6.76
CA TRP A 22 10.89 10.67 7.36
C TRP A 22 11.73 9.71 8.21
N ASP A 23 13.00 9.53 7.89
CA ASP A 23 13.92 8.69 8.65
C ASP A 23 14.34 9.37 9.98
N ASN A 24 14.40 10.71 10.01
CA ASN A 24 14.88 11.49 11.17
C ASN A 24 13.78 12.12 12.02
N VAL A 25 12.54 12.20 11.52
CA VAL A 25 11.45 12.88 12.24
C VAL A 25 11.02 12.09 13.48
N ASP A 26 10.80 12.82 14.56
CA ASP A 26 10.26 12.28 15.80
C ASP A 26 8.83 11.75 15.60
N LYS A 27 8.66 10.44 15.85
CA LYS A 27 7.37 9.74 15.71
C LYS A 27 6.29 10.31 16.62
N SER A 28 6.66 10.79 17.81
CA SER A 28 5.71 11.37 18.77
C SER A 28 5.04 12.63 18.20
N LYS A 29 5.79 13.46 17.47
CA LYS A 29 5.27 14.67 16.81
C LYS A 29 4.27 14.32 15.70
N ILE A 30 4.54 13.25 14.95
CA ILE A 30 3.62 12.76 13.91
C ILE A 30 2.33 12.24 14.55
N GLU A 31 2.42 11.54 15.68
CA GLU A 31 1.26 11.04 16.41
C GLU A 31 0.39 12.17 16.95
N LEU A 32 1.00 13.19 17.56
CA LEU A 32 0.31 14.40 18.04
C LEU A 32 -0.42 15.13 16.90
N GLU A 33 0.22 15.31 15.75
CA GLU A 33 -0.41 15.93 14.57
C GLU A 33 -1.55 15.06 14.03
N ASN A 34 -1.39 13.74 14.01
CA ASN A 34 -2.45 12.81 13.62
C ASN A 34 -3.63 12.85 14.59
N GLU A 35 -3.38 13.00 15.88
CA GLU A 35 -4.44 13.19 16.88
C GLU A 35 -5.21 14.49 16.64
N ARG A 36 -4.50 15.59 16.41
CA ARG A 36 -5.11 16.88 16.03
C ARG A 36 -5.99 16.72 14.78
N ARG A 37 -5.52 16.03 13.74
CA ARG A 37 -6.31 15.73 12.53
C ARG A 37 -7.54 14.88 12.80
N ARG A 38 -7.48 13.91 13.72
CA ARG A 38 -8.66 13.11 14.12
C ARG A 38 -9.72 14.00 14.75
N ARG A 39 -9.34 14.92 15.65
CA ARG A 39 -10.27 15.88 16.27
C ARG A 39 -10.92 16.78 15.21
N ILE A 40 -10.14 17.32 14.27
CA ILE A 40 -10.66 18.11 13.15
C ILE A 40 -11.60 17.29 12.26
N ASN A 41 -11.23 16.04 11.97
CA ASN A 41 -12.04 15.15 11.16
C ASN A 41 -13.38 14.81 11.83
N ALA A 42 -13.44 14.74 13.16
CA ALA A 42 -14.71 14.57 13.87
C ALA A 42 -15.66 15.76 13.61
N ILE A 43 -15.13 16.99 13.65
CA ILE A 43 -15.87 18.22 13.33
C ILE A 43 -16.24 18.27 11.84
N LYS A 44 -15.33 17.94 10.93
CA LYS A 44 -15.63 17.90 9.49
C LYS A 44 -16.71 16.87 9.17
N LYS A 45 -16.69 15.72 9.84
CA LYS A 45 -17.70 14.67 9.67
C LYS A 45 -19.10 15.15 10.06
N SER A 46 -19.25 15.87 11.18
CA SER A 46 -20.55 16.43 11.57
C SER A 46 -21.04 17.51 10.61
N GLN A 47 -20.12 18.22 9.95
CA GLN A 47 -20.43 19.20 8.90
C GLN A 47 -20.62 18.59 7.49
N GLY A 48 -20.53 17.26 7.34
CA GLY A 48 -20.60 16.60 6.03
C GLY A 48 -19.42 16.91 5.09
N LYS A 49 -18.31 17.45 5.61
CA LYS A 49 -17.14 17.82 4.83
C LYS A 49 -16.17 16.64 4.66
N ARG A 50 -15.36 16.70 3.59
CA ARG A 50 -14.31 15.73 3.32
C ARG A 50 -13.26 15.68 4.43
N LEU A 51 -12.92 14.47 4.86
CA LEU A 51 -11.93 14.21 5.91
C LEU A 51 -10.50 14.41 5.39
N ASP A 52 -9.64 14.95 6.24
CA ASP A 52 -8.20 15.04 5.99
C ASP A 52 -7.53 13.67 6.18
N LYS A 53 -6.55 13.37 5.34
CA LYS A 53 -5.76 12.14 5.47
C LYS A 53 -4.80 12.25 6.66
N LEU A 54 -4.67 11.16 7.41
CA LEU A 54 -3.62 11.04 8.43
C LEU A 54 -2.25 10.94 7.75
N LEU A 55 -1.24 11.52 8.39
CA LEU A 55 0.16 11.38 8.00
C LEU A 55 0.60 9.93 8.19
N LYS A 56 1.18 9.37 7.13
CA LYS A 56 1.76 8.02 7.10
C LYS A 56 3.05 8.10 6.30
N ASN A 57 4.07 7.39 6.75
CA ASN A 57 5.34 7.34 6.04
C ASN A 57 5.12 6.67 4.67
N PRO A 58 5.33 7.38 3.54
CA PRO A 58 5.14 6.81 2.22
C PRO A 58 6.24 5.81 1.83
N PHE A 59 7.38 5.83 2.52
CA PHE A 59 8.54 4.98 2.28
C PHE A 59 8.55 3.72 3.15
N GLU A 60 7.66 3.64 4.15
CA GLU A 60 7.51 2.43 4.95
C GLU A 60 7.03 1.29 4.04
N LYS A 61 7.72 0.15 4.11
CA LYS A 61 7.32 -1.05 3.38
C LYS A 61 5.91 -1.41 3.84
N ARG A 62 4.97 -1.46 2.89
CA ARG A 62 3.63 -2.00 3.18
C ARG A 62 3.80 -3.42 3.69
N ARG A 63 3.11 -3.76 4.78
CA ARG A 63 3.12 -5.12 5.35
C ARG A 63 2.90 -6.15 4.24
N CYS A 64 3.60 -7.28 4.35
CA CYS A 64 3.56 -8.35 3.36
C CYS A 64 2.11 -8.76 3.09
N LEU A 65 1.85 -9.04 1.81
CA LEU A 65 0.55 -9.53 1.38
C LEU A 65 0.31 -10.87 2.06
N TYR A 66 -0.89 -11.07 2.59
CA TYR A 66 -1.36 -12.37 3.05
C TYR A 66 -1.09 -13.44 1.95
N PRO A 67 -0.83 -14.72 2.27
CA PRO A 67 -0.50 -15.76 1.29
C PRO A 67 -1.42 -15.78 0.06
N PHE A 68 -2.74 -15.69 0.30
CA PHE A 68 -3.71 -15.62 -0.79
C PHE A 68 -3.57 -14.34 -1.62
N GLY A 69 -3.17 -13.21 -1.04
CA GLY A 69 -2.86 -11.97 -1.77
C GLY A 69 -1.64 -12.11 -2.69
N ILE A 70 -0.63 -12.88 -2.28
CA ILE A 70 0.53 -13.22 -3.14
C ILE A 70 0.05 -14.12 -4.29
N PHE A 71 -0.76 -15.13 -4.00
CA PHE A 71 -1.37 -15.98 -5.01
C PHE A 71 -2.22 -15.19 -6.01
N VAL A 72 -3.08 -14.28 -5.53
CA VAL A 72 -3.88 -13.40 -6.40
C VAL A 72 -2.97 -12.60 -7.33
N LYS A 73 -1.91 -11.96 -6.79
CA LYS A 73 -0.94 -11.20 -7.58
C LYS A 73 -0.27 -12.07 -8.65
N ASP A 74 0.12 -13.28 -8.29
CA ASP A 74 0.73 -14.25 -9.21
C ASP A 74 -0.23 -14.66 -10.34
N MET A 75 -1.49 -14.98 -10.00
CA MET A 75 -2.52 -15.35 -10.99
C MET A 75 -2.84 -14.23 -11.97
N TYR A 76 -2.85 -12.97 -11.52
CA TYR A 76 -2.98 -11.81 -12.41
C TYR A 76 -1.74 -11.60 -13.28
N SER A 77 -0.54 -11.82 -12.73
CA SER A 77 0.72 -11.70 -13.48
C SER A 77 0.81 -12.77 -14.58
N LYS A 78 0.33 -13.98 -14.29
CA LYS A 78 0.17 -15.11 -15.23
C LYS A 78 -1.03 -14.96 -16.17
N LYS A 79 -1.84 -13.90 -16.02
CA LYS A 79 -3.05 -13.64 -16.81
C LYS A 79 -4.09 -14.78 -16.77
N VAL A 80 -4.13 -15.56 -15.69
CA VAL A 80 -5.14 -16.62 -15.46
C VAL A 80 -6.53 -16.02 -15.31
N VAL A 81 -6.60 -14.80 -14.78
CA VAL A 81 -7.83 -14.00 -14.70
C VAL A 81 -7.57 -12.60 -15.23
N SER A 82 -8.59 -12.02 -15.87
CA SER A 82 -8.57 -10.64 -16.35
C SER A 82 -9.98 -10.03 -16.33
N GLY A 83 -10.07 -8.70 -16.37
CA GLY A 83 -11.35 -7.99 -16.49
C GLY A 83 -12.07 -7.83 -15.15
N ASN A 84 -13.28 -8.39 -15.04
CA ASN A 84 -14.17 -8.14 -13.91
C ASN A 84 -13.61 -8.68 -12.59
N VAL A 85 -13.08 -7.77 -11.76
CA VAL A 85 -12.45 -8.07 -10.47
C VAL A 85 -13.34 -8.93 -9.56
N LYS A 86 -14.65 -8.67 -9.52
CA LYS A 86 -15.57 -9.42 -8.63
C LYS A 86 -15.68 -10.87 -9.06
N GLN A 87 -15.74 -11.12 -10.36
CA GLN A 87 -15.78 -12.48 -10.91
C GLN A 87 -14.43 -13.18 -10.78
N SER A 88 -13.33 -12.48 -11.09
CA SER A 88 -11.97 -12.98 -10.90
C SER A 88 -11.73 -13.42 -9.46
N MET A 89 -12.12 -12.62 -8.46
CA MET A 89 -11.96 -12.99 -7.06
C MET A 89 -12.76 -14.23 -6.65
N ARG A 90 -13.95 -14.45 -7.22
CA ARG A 90 -14.73 -15.68 -6.98
C ARG A 90 -14.02 -16.90 -7.55
N ILE A 91 -13.45 -16.78 -8.76
CA ILE A 91 -12.70 -17.85 -9.42
C ILE A 91 -11.43 -18.16 -8.61
N LEU A 92 -10.64 -17.14 -8.29
CA LEU A 92 -9.40 -17.28 -7.53
C LEU A 92 -9.63 -17.88 -6.15
N SER A 93 -10.73 -17.54 -5.47
CA SER A 93 -11.10 -18.14 -4.18
C SER A 93 -11.37 -19.63 -4.30
N LYS A 94 -12.05 -20.08 -5.37
CA LYS A 94 -12.24 -21.51 -5.64
C LYS A 94 -10.92 -22.22 -5.92
N ILE A 95 -10.11 -21.66 -6.85
CA ILE A 95 -8.79 -22.22 -7.17
C ILE A 95 -7.91 -22.34 -5.93
N TRP A 96 -7.88 -21.29 -5.10
CA TRP A 96 -7.14 -21.32 -3.84
C TRP A 96 -7.69 -22.38 -2.88
N LYS A 97 -9.00 -22.55 -2.77
CA LYS A 97 -9.58 -23.59 -1.91
C LYS A 97 -9.12 -24.98 -2.37
N ASP A 98 -9.16 -25.23 -3.66
CA ASP A 98 -8.89 -26.53 -4.29
C ASP A 98 -7.38 -26.82 -4.47
N LEU A 99 -6.51 -25.83 -4.26
CA LEU A 99 -5.06 -25.97 -4.37
C LEU A 99 -4.51 -26.97 -3.31
N PRO A 100 -3.62 -27.92 -3.70
CA PRO A 100 -2.95 -28.81 -2.77
C PRO A 100 -2.17 -28.05 -1.68
N VAL A 101 -2.06 -28.63 -0.48
CA VAL A 101 -1.37 -28.00 0.66
C VAL A 101 0.08 -27.64 0.32
N LYS A 102 0.81 -28.54 -0.36
CA LYS A 102 2.19 -28.31 -0.80
C LYS A 102 2.34 -27.07 -1.70
N GLU A 103 1.36 -26.80 -2.56
CA GLU A 103 1.40 -25.62 -3.43
C GLU A 103 1.06 -24.34 -2.64
N LYS A 104 0.19 -24.44 -1.63
CA LYS A 104 -0.09 -23.32 -0.73
C LYS A 104 1.12 -22.95 0.11
N GLU A 105 1.93 -23.92 0.54
CA GLU A 105 3.13 -23.71 1.36
C GLU A 105 4.10 -22.72 0.71
N VAL A 106 4.30 -22.79 -0.61
CA VAL A 106 5.10 -21.82 -1.37
C VAL A 106 4.63 -20.38 -1.13
N TYR A 107 3.31 -20.15 -1.15
CA TYR A 107 2.74 -18.83 -0.91
C TYR A 107 2.76 -18.43 0.58
N TYR A 108 2.70 -19.41 1.50
CA TYR A 108 2.87 -19.16 2.94
C TYR A 108 4.29 -18.70 3.27
N ASP A 109 5.30 -19.31 2.67
CA ASP A 109 6.69 -18.95 2.92
C ASP A 109 7.05 -17.59 2.30
N LEU A 110 6.51 -17.30 1.11
CA LEU A 110 6.63 -15.98 0.49
C LEU A 110 5.96 -14.87 1.32
N ALA A 111 4.91 -15.18 2.08
CA ALA A 111 4.23 -14.20 2.93
C ALA A 111 4.95 -13.92 4.26
N LYS A 112 5.83 -14.82 4.69
CA LYS A 112 6.67 -14.65 5.88
C LYS A 112 7.96 -13.86 5.60
N SER A 113 8.36 -13.76 4.33
CA SER A 113 9.54 -13.02 3.85
C SER A 113 9.25 -11.52 3.70
#